data_AF-A0A2K5KZ83-F1
#
_entry.id   AF-A0A2K5KZ83-F1
#
_cell.length_a   1.000
_cell.length_b   1.000
_cell.length_c   1.000
_cell.angle_alpha   90.00
_cell.angle_beta   90.00
_cell.angle_gamma   90.00
#
_symmetry.space_group_name_H-M   'P 1'
#
loop_
_entity.id
_entity.type
_entity.pdbx_description
1 polymer ?
#
loop_
_entity_poly.entity_id
_entity_poly.type
_entity_poly.pdbx_seq_one_letter_code
_entity_poly.pdbx_strand_id
1 'polypeptide(L)'
;MTKIWEKSCDGGGGVSATGIWEAHRTSFFLKVSRSEASHRMILLNNSHKLLALYKSLARSIPESLKEMTDNMDSYTNVYHMFSKEPQKSQEVLKNCEIINWKQRFQIQGLQESLGEGIRAAAFSKSVKVEHSTAVLLVTEDILKLNASSESKFGSCAETGHPDDDFESETPNFNYAQLAVSYSGLVNDNWKRGRNERSLRFIKRCIQDLPAACMLGPEGVPVSWVTMDPSCEVGMAYSMEKYRRTGNMARVMVRYMKYLRQKNIPFYLSVREENEYSRRFVQQLGFFEASCEWHQWICYPQNLVPF
;
A
#
# COMPACT_ATOMS: atom_id res chain seq x y z
N MET A 1 -11.28 41.03 41.68
CA MET A 1 -10.99 41.92 40.53
C MET A 1 -10.88 41.03 39.30
N THR A 2 -11.67 41.10 38.24
CA THR A 2 -12.78 41.96 37.85
C THR A 2 -13.60 41.16 36.83
N LYS A 3 -14.90 41.39 36.84
CA LYS A 3 -15.96 40.72 36.08
C LYS A 3 -16.25 41.57 34.82
N ILE A 4 -16.97 41.00 33.83
CA ILE A 4 -17.91 41.68 32.89
C ILE A 4 -17.34 42.25 31.55
N TRP A 5 -17.92 42.13 30.33
CA TRP A 5 -19.13 41.48 29.73
C TRP A 5 -19.03 41.36 28.18
N GLU A 6 -19.94 40.53 27.61
CA GLU A 6 -20.60 40.44 26.26
C GLU A 6 -20.39 41.57 25.21
N LYS A 7 -20.53 41.42 23.87
CA LYS A 7 -21.58 40.72 23.07
C LYS A 7 -21.24 40.68 21.55
N SER A 8 -21.64 39.57 20.89
CA SER A 8 -22.17 39.36 19.50
C SER A 8 -21.84 40.30 18.33
N CYS A 9 -21.42 39.74 17.17
CA CYS A 9 -22.28 39.57 15.97
C CYS A 9 -21.57 38.84 14.79
N ASP A 10 -22.32 37.92 14.19
CA ASP A 10 -22.40 37.49 12.79
C ASP A 10 -21.19 36.93 12.01
N GLY A 11 -21.37 35.67 11.59
CA GLY A 11 -21.40 35.31 10.16
C GLY A 11 -20.05 35.18 9.43
N GLY A 12 -19.57 33.95 9.29
CA GLY A 12 -18.51 33.65 8.32
C GLY A 12 -18.02 32.21 8.43
N GLY A 13 -18.46 31.35 7.52
CA GLY A 13 -18.09 29.95 7.46
C GLY A 13 -16.58 29.74 7.27
N GLY A 14 -16.04 28.81 8.05
CA GLY A 14 -14.70 28.28 7.90
C GLY A 14 -14.60 26.99 8.70
N VAL A 15 -14.87 25.85 8.05
CA VAL A 15 -14.63 24.53 8.65
C VAL A 15 -13.12 24.32 8.65
N SER A 16 -12.44 24.62 9.77
CA SER A 16 -11.07 24.16 9.98
C SER A 16 -11.12 22.70 10.44
N ALA A 17 -10.47 21.82 9.68
CA ALA A 17 -10.31 20.41 10.01
C ALA A 17 -9.26 20.25 11.13
N THR A 18 -9.60 20.69 12.33
CA THR A 18 -8.81 20.54 13.55
C THR A 18 -9.77 20.21 14.68
N GLY A 19 -10.30 18.99 14.67
CA GLY A 19 -11.18 18.50 15.71
C GLY A 19 -11.13 16.99 15.76
N ILE A 20 -11.14 16.45 16.98
CA ILE A 20 -11.10 15.03 17.35
C ILE A 20 -9.68 14.52 17.67
N TRP A 21 -9.09 15.01 18.75
CA TRP A 21 -8.19 14.21 19.60
C TRP A 21 -8.30 14.67 21.06
N GLU A 22 -9.36 14.26 21.75
CA GLU A 22 -9.39 14.26 23.22
C GLU A 22 -10.12 13.01 23.70
N ALA A 23 -9.40 12.11 24.36
CA ALA A 23 -9.95 11.21 25.37
C ALA A 23 -8.83 10.43 26.10
N HIS A 24 -8.56 10.90 27.32
CA HIS A 24 -8.29 10.17 28.56
C HIS A 24 -7.27 9.02 28.66
N ARG A 25 -6.37 9.20 29.64
CA ARG A 25 -5.51 8.21 30.28
C ARG A 25 -6.28 6.93 30.65
N THR A 26 -5.84 5.79 30.14
CA THR A 26 -5.82 4.52 30.90
C THR A 26 -4.78 3.59 30.29
N SER A 27 -3.78 3.20 31.07
CA SER A 27 -2.74 2.24 30.68
C SER A 27 -3.35 0.85 30.49
N PHE A 28 -3.30 0.28 29.28
CA PHE A 28 -3.59 -1.14 29.07
C PHE A 28 -2.73 -1.76 27.95
N PHE A 29 -2.40 -3.03 28.21
CA PHE A 29 -1.44 -3.91 27.55
C PHE A 29 -1.79 -4.26 26.10
N LEU A 30 -0.75 -4.64 25.36
CA LEU A 30 -0.82 -5.27 24.04
C LEU A 30 -1.92 -6.35 24.00
N LYS A 31 -3.00 -6.05 23.27
CA LYS A 31 -3.75 -7.10 22.61
C LYS A 31 -3.09 -7.32 21.25
N VAL A 32 -2.03 -8.13 21.24
CA VAL A 32 -1.61 -8.82 20.02
C VAL A 32 -2.81 -9.65 19.59
N SER A 33 -3.64 -9.16 18.67
CA SER A 33 -4.54 -10.06 17.99
C SER A 33 -3.68 -10.89 17.04
N ARG A 34 -3.46 -12.17 17.37
CA ARG A 34 -3.26 -13.16 16.31
C ARG A 34 -4.51 -13.11 15.44
N SER A 35 -4.50 -12.31 14.38
CA SER A 35 -5.35 -12.61 13.25
C SER A 35 -4.67 -13.75 12.52
N GLU A 36 -5.29 -14.92 12.53
CA GLU A 36 -4.96 -16.01 11.60
C GLU A 36 -5.21 -15.51 10.18
N ALA A 37 -4.23 -14.80 9.62
CA ALA A 37 -4.08 -14.49 8.20
C ALA A 37 -2.82 -13.61 8.03
N SER A 38 -1.65 -14.18 8.32
CA SER A 38 -0.44 -14.20 7.47
C SER A 38 0.06 -12.98 6.65
N HIS A 39 -0.50 -11.79 6.89
CA HIS A 39 0.14 -10.49 6.85
C HIS A 39 0.11 -9.99 8.29
N ARG A 40 1.26 -9.89 8.97
CA ARG A 40 1.25 -9.60 10.41
C ARG A 40 1.10 -8.09 10.61
N MET A 41 -0.12 -7.63 10.87
CA MET A 41 -0.36 -6.25 11.28
C MET A 41 -0.05 -6.07 12.77
N ILE A 42 0.75 -5.06 13.08
CA ILE A 42 1.13 -4.67 14.42
C ILE A 42 0.41 -3.36 14.75
N LEU A 43 -0.71 -3.47 15.45
CA LEU A 43 -1.44 -2.31 15.98
C LEU A 43 -0.99 -2.05 17.41
N LEU A 44 -0.24 -0.98 17.60
CA LEU A 44 0.19 -0.52 18.91
C LEU A 44 -0.87 0.45 19.47
N ASN A 45 -1.48 0.05 20.59
CA ASN A 45 -2.52 0.80 21.29
C ASN A 45 -3.88 0.93 20.52
N ASN A 46 -4.37 -0.23 20.04
CA ASN A 46 -5.74 -0.56 19.57
C ASN A 46 -6.68 0.60 19.15
N SER A 47 -7.00 0.66 17.86
CA SER A 47 -8.20 1.34 17.34
C SER A 47 -9.15 0.30 16.75
N HIS A 48 -10.38 0.25 17.28
CA HIS A 48 -11.42 -0.67 16.79
C HIS A 48 -11.75 -0.45 15.30
N LYS A 49 -11.63 0.80 14.80
CA LYS A 49 -11.86 1.14 13.39
C LYS A 49 -10.77 0.60 12.47
N LEU A 50 -9.49 0.73 12.86
CA LEU A 50 -8.35 0.18 12.11
C LEU A 50 -8.37 -1.35 12.08
N LEU A 51 -8.73 -1.98 13.20
CA LEU A 51 -8.90 -3.43 13.26
C LEU A 51 -10.04 -3.91 12.34
N ALA A 52 -11.14 -3.16 12.24
CA ALA A 52 -12.25 -3.48 11.34
C ALA A 52 -11.87 -3.31 9.85
N LEU A 53 -11.19 -2.21 9.50
CA LEU A 53 -10.67 -1.97 8.15
C LEU A 53 -9.73 -3.11 7.74
N TYR A 54 -8.79 -3.48 8.62
CA TYR A 54 -7.87 -4.57 8.36
C TYR A 54 -8.56 -5.93 8.25
N LYS A 55 -9.52 -6.26 9.11
CA LYS A 55 -10.33 -7.49 8.95
C LYS A 55 -11.13 -7.50 7.64
N SER A 56 -11.46 -6.33 7.10
CA SER A 56 -12.05 -6.22 5.76
C SER A 56 -11.03 -6.55 4.68
N LEU A 57 -9.84 -5.95 4.75
CA LEU A 57 -8.73 -6.17 3.81
C LEU A 57 -8.18 -7.62 3.84
N ALA A 58 -8.09 -8.23 5.02
CA ALA A 58 -7.58 -9.60 5.18
C ALA A 58 -8.53 -10.67 4.60
N ARG A 59 -9.84 -10.38 4.50
CA ARG A 59 -10.82 -11.27 3.87
C ARG A 59 -10.69 -11.32 2.35
N SER A 60 -10.09 -10.30 1.73
CA SER A 60 -9.86 -10.23 0.28
C SER A 60 -8.53 -10.81 -0.18
N ILE A 61 -7.65 -11.28 0.72
CA ILE A 61 -6.32 -11.81 0.37
C ILE A 61 -6.35 -13.35 0.30
N PRO A 62 -6.05 -13.97 -0.85
CA PRO A 62 -5.92 -15.42 -1.01
C PRO A 62 -4.92 -16.08 -0.05
N GLU A 63 -5.22 -17.30 0.41
CA GLU A 63 -4.40 -18.07 1.36
C GLU A 63 -3.04 -18.51 0.78
N SER A 64 -2.89 -18.54 -0.54
CA SER A 64 -1.62 -18.78 -1.24
C SER A 64 -0.58 -17.66 -1.07
N LEU A 65 -1.02 -16.44 -0.72
CA LEU A 65 -0.16 -15.27 -0.52
C LEU A 65 0.37 -15.15 0.90
N LYS A 66 0.06 -16.12 1.75
CA LYS A 66 0.10 -15.99 3.21
C LYS A 66 1.26 -16.75 3.89
N GLU A 67 2.28 -17.17 3.15
CA GLU A 67 3.38 -17.97 3.73
C GLU A 67 4.67 -17.15 3.99
N MET A 68 4.94 -16.88 5.28
CA MET A 68 6.22 -16.37 5.80
C MET A 68 7.14 -17.53 6.22
N THR A 69 7.44 -18.44 5.29
CA THR A 69 8.15 -19.70 5.57
C THR A 69 9.64 -19.65 5.23
N ASP A 70 10.05 -18.82 4.26
CA ASP A 70 11.45 -18.62 3.87
C ASP A 70 12.07 -17.50 4.72
N ASN A 71 13.04 -17.85 5.58
CA ASN A 71 13.69 -16.90 6.47
C ASN A 71 14.48 -15.80 5.74
N MET A 72 14.76 -15.93 4.45
CA MET A 72 15.48 -14.94 3.65
C MET A 72 14.56 -14.12 2.74
N ASP A 73 13.27 -14.45 2.69
CA ASP A 73 12.30 -13.82 1.79
C ASP A 73 11.70 -12.55 2.40
N SER A 74 12.38 -11.43 2.15
CA SER A 74 11.84 -10.14 2.55
C SER A 74 10.57 -9.75 1.77
N TYR A 75 10.28 -10.34 0.60
CA TYR A 75 9.10 -9.95 -0.21
C TYR A 75 7.80 -10.39 0.44
N THR A 76 7.81 -11.55 1.12
CA THR A 76 6.66 -12.07 1.86
C THR A 76 6.72 -11.79 3.35
N ASN A 77 7.92 -11.71 3.92
CA ASN A 77 8.09 -11.42 5.34
C ASN A 77 7.84 -9.93 5.62
N VAL A 78 6.60 -9.48 5.50
CA VAL A 78 6.20 -8.08 5.66
C VAL A 78 5.29 -7.93 6.88
N TYR A 79 5.60 -6.94 7.72
CA TYR A 79 4.82 -6.52 8.86
C TYR A 79 4.32 -5.10 8.62
N HIS A 80 3.03 -4.85 8.76
CA HIS A 80 2.47 -3.50 8.67
C HIS A 80 2.27 -2.95 10.07
N MET A 81 2.78 -1.76 10.36
CA MET A 81 2.76 -1.21 11.72
C MET A 81 2.12 0.17 11.80
N PHE A 82 1.33 0.36 12.85
CA PHE A 82 0.75 1.64 13.25
C PHE A 82 0.74 1.75 14.77
N SER A 83 0.98 2.94 15.30
CA SER A 83 0.93 3.24 16.73
C SER A 83 0.24 4.55 17.05
N LYS A 84 -0.65 4.56 18.05
CA LYS A 84 -1.11 5.82 18.65
C LYS A 84 -0.07 6.47 19.56
N GLU A 85 0.88 5.68 20.06
CA GLU A 85 1.96 6.14 20.94
C GLU A 85 3.31 5.66 20.38
N PRO A 86 3.78 6.25 19.27
CA PRO A 86 4.98 5.79 18.57
C PRO A 86 6.23 5.79 19.47
N GLN A 87 6.31 6.71 20.43
CA GLN A 87 7.33 6.76 21.49
C GLN A 87 7.43 5.47 22.34
N LYS A 88 6.36 4.69 22.48
CA LYS A 88 6.38 3.40 23.21
C LYS A 88 6.74 2.21 22.32
N SER A 89 6.91 2.41 21.02
CA SER A 89 7.12 1.32 20.06
C SER A 89 8.37 0.49 20.35
N GLN A 90 9.44 1.10 20.87
CA GLN A 90 10.66 0.37 21.22
C GLN A 90 10.41 -0.73 22.27
N GLU A 91 9.82 -0.38 23.40
CA GLU A 91 9.56 -1.31 24.51
C GLU A 91 8.66 -2.45 24.06
N VAL A 92 7.61 -2.10 23.29
CA VAL A 92 6.68 -3.07 22.73
C VAL A 92 7.39 -4.02 21.76
N LEU A 93 8.17 -3.48 20.82
CA LEU A 93 8.85 -4.27 19.79
C LEU A 93 9.94 -5.18 20.37
N LYS A 94 10.65 -4.73 21.42
CA LYS A 94 11.64 -5.55 22.15
C LYS A 94 11.04 -6.84 22.71
N ASN A 95 9.81 -6.74 23.20
CA ASN A 95 9.05 -7.84 23.82
C ASN A 95 8.04 -8.48 22.87
N CYS A 96 8.06 -8.10 21.58
CA CYS A 96 7.11 -8.58 20.59
C CYS A 96 7.47 -9.99 20.12
N GLU A 97 6.63 -10.97 20.45
CA GLU A 97 6.75 -12.36 19.97
C GLU A 97 6.24 -12.55 18.54
N ILE A 98 5.57 -11.54 17.97
CA ILE A 98 5.06 -11.59 16.59
C ILE A 98 6.20 -11.43 15.58
N ILE A 99 7.20 -10.60 15.88
CA ILE A 99 8.30 -10.37 14.95
C ILE A 99 9.32 -11.47 15.12
N ASN A 100 9.51 -12.26 14.07
CA ASN A 100 10.62 -13.19 14.00
C ASN A 100 11.91 -12.44 13.66
N TRP A 101 12.62 -11.95 14.67
CA TRP A 101 13.90 -11.23 14.51
C TRP A 101 15.04 -12.09 13.93
N LYS A 102 14.85 -13.41 13.80
CA LYS A 102 15.83 -14.34 13.23
C LYS A 102 15.74 -14.45 11.70
N GLN A 103 14.71 -13.85 11.08
CA GLN A 103 14.53 -13.86 9.63
C GLN A 103 14.79 -12.48 9.02
N ARG A 104 15.01 -12.41 7.70
CA ARG A 104 14.96 -11.17 6.94
C ARG A 104 13.51 -10.78 6.71
N PHE A 105 13.14 -9.56 7.07
CA PHE A 105 11.77 -9.07 6.95
C PHE A 105 11.72 -7.57 6.67
N GLN A 106 10.52 -7.07 6.39
CA GLN A 106 10.23 -5.65 6.23
C GLN A 106 9.19 -5.22 7.25
N ILE A 107 9.36 -4.04 7.84
CA ILE A 107 8.27 -3.31 8.49
C ILE A 107 7.87 -2.18 7.57
N GLN A 108 6.58 -2.03 7.31
CA GLN A 108 6.02 -0.93 6.52
C GLN A 108 5.02 -0.15 7.38
N GLY A 109 4.97 1.16 7.21
CA GLY A 109 4.06 2.02 7.97
C GLY A 109 3.99 3.43 7.41
N LEU A 110 3.04 4.20 7.93
CA LEU A 110 2.75 5.58 7.49
C LEU A 110 3.17 6.65 8.53
N GLN A 111 3.99 6.26 9.50
CA GLN A 111 4.39 7.11 10.62
C GLN A 111 5.91 7.11 10.77
N GLU A 112 6.54 8.23 10.46
CA GLU A 112 7.99 8.43 10.62
C GLU A 112 8.44 8.17 12.07
N SER A 113 7.62 8.58 13.03
CA SER A 113 7.87 8.46 14.47
C SER A 113 8.01 7.02 14.97
N LEU A 114 7.64 6.01 14.17
CA LEU A 114 7.92 4.60 14.47
C LEU A 114 9.41 4.25 14.28
N GLY A 115 10.13 5.01 13.45
CA GLY A 115 11.48 4.67 13.00
C GLY A 115 12.52 4.60 14.11
N GLU A 116 12.44 5.47 15.11
CA GLU A 116 13.35 5.41 16.27
C GLU A 116 13.15 4.12 17.07
N GLY A 117 11.89 3.78 17.40
CA GLY A 117 11.60 2.58 18.16
C GLY A 117 11.89 1.28 17.41
N ILE A 118 11.67 1.24 16.09
CA ILE A 118 12.08 0.11 15.23
C ILE A 118 13.59 -0.07 15.27
N ARG A 119 14.36 1.00 15.01
CA ARG A 119 15.82 0.93 15.00
C ARG A 119 16.37 0.50 16.36
N ALA A 120 15.82 1.04 17.44
CA ALA A 120 16.27 0.73 18.79
C ALA A 120 15.88 -0.70 19.23
N ALA A 121 14.74 -1.22 18.78
CA ALA A 121 14.37 -2.62 18.99
C ALA A 121 15.26 -3.58 18.16
N ALA A 122 15.46 -3.27 16.87
CA ALA A 122 16.33 -4.06 15.99
C ALA A 122 17.78 -4.11 16.49
N PHE A 123 18.32 -2.97 16.95
CA PHE A 123 19.65 -2.90 17.55
C PHE A 123 19.79 -3.84 18.75
N SER A 124 18.79 -3.89 19.64
CA SER A 124 18.79 -4.80 20.80
C SER A 124 18.73 -6.28 20.44
N LYS A 125 18.39 -6.61 19.19
CA LYS A 125 18.32 -7.98 18.65
C LYS A 125 19.47 -8.28 17.67
N SER A 126 20.47 -7.39 17.56
CA SER A 126 21.58 -7.50 16.60
C SER A 126 21.10 -7.61 15.15
N VAL A 127 20.09 -6.81 14.78
CA VAL A 127 19.50 -6.74 13.45
C VAL A 127 19.86 -5.40 12.82
N LYS A 128 20.47 -5.42 11.63
CA LYS A 128 20.70 -4.21 10.82
C LYS A 128 19.38 -3.76 10.19
N VAL A 129 19.16 -2.45 10.13
CA VAL A 129 17.97 -1.86 9.51
C VAL A 129 18.37 -0.93 8.37
N GLU A 130 17.76 -1.11 7.21
CA GLU A 130 17.81 -0.16 6.10
C GLU A 130 16.44 0.50 5.98
N HIS A 131 16.42 1.83 5.99
CA HIS A 131 15.20 2.62 5.90
C HIS A 131 15.10 3.29 4.53
N SER A 132 13.89 3.29 3.97
CA SER A 132 13.56 4.00 2.74
C SER A 132 12.18 4.64 2.86
N THR A 133 12.02 5.81 2.25
CA THR A 133 10.75 6.53 2.13
C THR A 133 10.23 6.48 0.70
N ALA A 134 8.92 6.68 0.56
CA ALA A 134 8.26 6.93 -0.71
C ALA A 134 7.05 7.85 -0.47
N VAL A 135 6.67 8.57 -1.52
CA VAL A 135 5.46 9.38 -1.52
C VAL A 135 4.25 8.45 -1.61
N LEU A 136 3.34 8.55 -0.65
CA LEU A 136 2.08 7.83 -0.67
C LEU A 136 1.07 8.58 -1.55
N LEU A 137 0.51 7.89 -2.53
CA LEU A 137 -0.44 8.43 -3.48
C LEU A 137 -1.75 7.66 -3.40
N VAL A 138 -2.85 8.38 -3.17
CA VAL A 138 -4.18 7.83 -2.92
C VAL A 138 -5.22 8.48 -3.82
N THR A 139 -6.39 7.85 -3.93
CA THR A 139 -7.57 8.41 -4.61
C THR A 139 -8.63 8.83 -3.59
N GLU A 140 -9.63 9.61 -3.99
CA GLU A 140 -10.73 9.95 -3.06
C GLU A 140 -11.51 8.71 -2.60
N ASP A 141 -11.58 7.70 -3.46
CA ASP A 141 -12.36 6.50 -3.24
C ASP A 141 -11.87 5.73 -2.01
N ILE A 142 -10.54 5.67 -1.79
CA ILE A 142 -9.98 4.99 -0.62
C ILE A 142 -10.29 5.75 0.69
N LEU A 143 -10.50 7.07 0.65
CA LEU A 143 -10.93 7.85 1.82
C LEU A 143 -12.40 7.60 2.16
N LYS A 144 -13.24 7.36 1.14
CA LYS A 144 -14.68 7.09 1.30
C LYS A 144 -14.97 5.71 1.89
N LEU A 145 -14.06 4.74 1.77
CA LEU A 145 -14.18 3.40 2.36
C LEU A 145 -14.32 3.41 3.91
N ASN A 146 -13.88 4.46 4.59
CA ASN A 146 -14.00 4.60 6.05
C ASN A 146 -15.33 5.21 6.52
N ALA A 147 -16.11 5.80 5.61
CA ALA A 147 -17.36 6.49 5.95
C ALA A 147 -18.60 5.58 5.86
N SER A 148 -18.53 4.45 5.17
CA SER A 148 -19.68 3.58 4.93
C SER A 148 -19.52 2.20 5.57
N SER A 149 -19.85 2.07 6.86
CA SER A 149 -20.23 0.76 7.40
C SER A 149 -21.63 0.33 6.95
N GLU A 150 -22.43 1.20 6.32
CA GLU A 150 -23.82 0.87 5.94
C GLU A 150 -24.35 1.45 4.61
N SER A 151 -23.58 2.22 3.83
CA SER A 151 -24.08 2.62 2.50
C SER A 151 -23.63 1.61 1.45
N LYS A 152 -24.62 0.99 0.78
CA LYS A 152 -24.41 0.51 -0.60
C LYS A 152 -23.72 1.66 -1.33
N PHE A 153 -22.53 1.41 -1.88
CA PHE A 153 -21.79 2.37 -2.68
C PHE A 153 -22.80 3.05 -3.60
N GLY A 154 -23.07 4.33 -3.31
CA GLY A 154 -24.12 5.07 -4.00
C GLY A 154 -23.86 4.91 -5.48
N SER A 155 -24.88 4.47 -6.20
CA SER A 155 -24.90 4.39 -7.65
C SER A 155 -24.20 5.61 -8.21
N CYS A 156 -22.97 5.44 -8.70
CA CYS A 156 -22.38 6.38 -9.63
C CYS A 156 -23.00 6.08 -11.00
N ALA A 157 -24.29 6.33 -11.08
CA ALA A 157 -25.03 6.63 -12.29
C ALA A 157 -25.70 7.95 -11.92
N GLU A 158 -25.48 9.06 -12.62
CA GLU A 158 -25.40 9.27 -14.06
C GLU A 158 -24.42 10.44 -14.30
N THR A 159 -23.62 10.48 -15.37
CA THR A 159 -24.08 10.64 -16.75
C THR A 159 -23.04 10.16 -17.76
N GLY A 160 -23.53 9.44 -18.78
CA GLY A 160 -22.78 8.95 -19.92
C GLY A 160 -22.52 7.45 -19.83
N HIS A 161 -23.15 6.68 -20.69
CA HIS A 161 -22.59 5.39 -21.12
C HIS A 161 -21.15 5.66 -21.60
N PRO A 162 -20.14 4.91 -21.15
CA PRO A 162 -18.93 4.74 -21.92
C PRO A 162 -18.73 3.23 -22.05
N ASP A 163 -19.71 2.58 -22.66
CA ASP A 163 -19.33 1.58 -23.65
C ASP A 163 -18.98 2.43 -24.89
N ASP A 164 -17.82 2.18 -25.47
CA ASP A 164 -17.26 2.69 -26.74
C ASP A 164 -16.28 3.89 -26.80
N ASP A 165 -16.31 4.91 -25.95
CA ASP A 165 -15.53 6.15 -26.28
C ASP A 165 -14.01 6.14 -25.94
N PHE A 166 -13.45 5.02 -25.46
CA PHE A 166 -12.00 4.80 -25.40
C PHE A 166 -11.58 3.51 -26.13
N GLU A 167 -12.40 3.08 -27.09
CA GLU A 167 -12.06 2.09 -28.11
C GLU A 167 -11.44 2.73 -29.35
N SER A 168 -10.48 3.66 -29.16
CA SER A 168 -9.38 3.63 -30.13
C SER A 168 -8.57 2.39 -29.80
N GLU A 169 -9.00 1.26 -30.37
CA GLU A 169 -8.07 0.18 -30.68
C GLU A 169 -7.00 0.81 -31.57
N THR A 170 -5.93 1.33 -30.95
CA THR A 170 -4.72 1.61 -31.67
C THR A 170 -4.36 0.31 -32.37
N PRO A 171 -4.28 0.28 -33.70
CA PRO A 171 -4.00 -0.95 -34.43
C PRO A 171 -2.76 -1.60 -33.82
N ASN A 172 -2.86 -2.89 -33.51
CA ASN A 172 -1.80 -3.70 -32.91
C ASN A 172 -1.51 -3.52 -31.41
N PHE A 173 -2.37 -2.86 -30.63
CA PHE A 173 -2.25 -2.89 -29.16
C PHE A 173 -3.57 -3.25 -28.47
N ASN A 174 -3.50 -4.31 -27.66
CA ASN A 174 -4.68 -4.89 -27.01
C ASN A 174 -4.51 -4.89 -25.49
N TYR A 175 -5.53 -4.41 -24.78
CA TYR A 175 -5.58 -4.55 -23.32
C TYR A 175 -5.89 -6.00 -22.96
N ALA A 176 -5.16 -6.56 -22.00
CA ALA A 176 -5.35 -7.93 -21.54
C ALA A 176 -5.04 -8.07 -20.05
N GLN A 177 -5.50 -9.16 -19.45
CA GLN A 177 -4.99 -9.61 -18.16
C GLN A 177 -3.53 -10.04 -18.31
N LEU A 178 -2.68 -9.65 -17.37
CA LEU A 178 -1.29 -10.09 -17.38
C LEU A 178 -1.21 -11.57 -16.98
N ALA A 179 -0.77 -12.43 -17.88
CA ALA A 179 -0.67 -13.86 -17.60
C ALA A 179 0.55 -14.19 -16.70
N VAL A 180 0.41 -15.20 -15.84
CA VAL A 180 1.46 -15.67 -14.91
C VAL A 180 2.74 -16.09 -15.64
N SER A 181 2.64 -16.55 -16.89
CA SER A 181 3.79 -16.88 -17.74
C SER A 181 4.74 -15.68 -17.96
N TYR A 182 4.24 -14.45 -17.86
CA TYR A 182 5.05 -13.22 -17.97
C TYR A 182 5.66 -12.75 -16.64
N SER A 183 5.57 -13.53 -15.56
CA SER A 183 6.19 -13.15 -14.27
C SER A 183 7.70 -12.93 -14.38
N GLY A 184 8.39 -13.67 -15.26
CA GLY A 184 9.81 -13.47 -15.55
C GLY A 184 10.09 -12.06 -16.11
N LEU A 185 9.28 -11.63 -17.08
CA LEU A 185 9.38 -10.30 -17.69
C LEU A 185 9.21 -9.18 -16.64
N VAL A 186 8.23 -9.32 -15.75
CA VAL A 186 8.02 -8.37 -14.65
C VAL A 186 9.21 -8.38 -13.69
N ASN A 187 9.71 -9.57 -13.34
CA ASN A 187 10.84 -9.74 -12.43
C ASN A 187 12.13 -9.10 -12.94
N ASP A 188 12.39 -9.16 -14.24
CA ASP A 188 13.61 -8.64 -14.85
C ASP A 188 13.61 -7.11 -14.94
N ASN A 189 12.42 -6.52 -15.07
CA ASN A 189 12.22 -5.07 -15.20
C ASN A 189 11.85 -4.37 -13.87
N TRP A 190 11.63 -5.12 -12.79
CA TRP A 190 11.40 -4.53 -11.48
C TRP A 190 12.72 -4.22 -10.78
N LYS A 191 12.89 -2.97 -10.31
CA LYS A 191 14.13 -2.52 -9.62
C LYS A 191 14.48 -3.36 -8.39
N ARG A 192 13.48 -3.92 -7.70
CA ARG A 192 13.67 -4.83 -6.55
C ARG A 192 13.64 -6.31 -6.96
N GLY A 193 13.51 -6.63 -8.24
CA GLY A 193 13.34 -7.98 -8.75
C GLY A 193 14.67 -8.72 -8.96
N ARG A 194 14.73 -9.48 -10.07
CA ARG A 194 15.93 -10.19 -10.57
C ARG A 194 16.50 -11.27 -9.65
N ASN A 195 15.65 -11.88 -8.82
CA ASN A 195 16.02 -13.06 -8.06
C ASN A 195 14.85 -14.06 -7.97
N GLU A 196 15.12 -15.26 -7.50
CA GLU A 196 14.12 -16.33 -7.43
C GLU A 196 12.99 -16.02 -6.44
N ARG A 197 13.28 -15.31 -5.34
CA ARG A 197 12.27 -14.97 -4.33
C ARG A 197 11.31 -13.90 -4.86
N SER A 198 11.84 -12.87 -5.52
CA SER A 198 11.01 -11.89 -6.21
C SER A 198 10.18 -12.52 -7.32
N LEU A 199 10.73 -13.47 -8.08
CA LEU A 199 9.94 -14.19 -9.10
C LEU A 199 8.80 -15.01 -8.47
N ARG A 200 9.06 -15.73 -7.38
CA ARG A 200 8.00 -16.47 -6.64
C ARG A 200 6.94 -15.54 -6.07
N PHE A 201 7.34 -14.37 -5.57
CA PHE A 201 6.40 -13.35 -5.09
C PHE A 201 5.53 -12.81 -6.23
N ILE A 202 6.15 -12.36 -7.33
CA ILE A 202 5.44 -11.83 -8.51
C ILE A 202 4.48 -12.85 -9.10
N LYS A 203 4.89 -14.13 -9.22
CA LYS A 203 4.01 -15.21 -9.70
C LYS A 203 2.73 -15.29 -8.88
N ARG A 204 2.84 -15.28 -7.55
CA ARG A 204 1.67 -15.31 -6.66
C ARG A 204 0.82 -14.05 -6.82
N CYS A 205 1.43 -12.86 -6.87
CA CYS A 205 0.70 -11.62 -7.11
C CYS A 205 -0.11 -11.65 -8.42
N ILE A 206 0.50 -12.08 -9.52
CA ILE A 206 -0.19 -12.13 -10.84
C ILE A 206 -1.26 -13.22 -10.87
N GLN A 207 -1.04 -14.34 -10.19
CA GLN A 207 -1.98 -15.46 -10.14
C GLN A 207 -3.23 -15.13 -9.34
N ASP A 208 -3.07 -14.43 -8.22
CA ASP A 208 -4.09 -14.31 -7.18
C ASP A 208 -4.71 -12.90 -7.08
N LEU A 209 -4.05 -11.88 -7.64
CA LEU A 209 -4.47 -10.48 -7.57
C LEU A 209 -4.65 -9.88 -8.98
N PRO A 210 -5.43 -8.79 -9.10
CA PRO A 210 -5.57 -8.11 -10.37
C PRO A 210 -4.21 -7.68 -10.95
N ALA A 211 -3.98 -8.03 -12.21
CA ALA A 211 -2.81 -7.62 -12.96
C ALA A 211 -3.21 -7.45 -14.43
N ALA A 212 -2.75 -6.39 -15.06
CA ALA A 212 -3.17 -6.00 -16.40
C ALA A 212 -1.99 -5.54 -17.24
N CYS A 213 -2.13 -5.69 -18.56
CA CYS A 213 -1.13 -5.24 -19.51
C CYS A 213 -1.75 -4.71 -20.80
N MET A 214 -0.93 -3.96 -21.52
CA MET A 214 -1.09 -3.71 -22.94
C MET A 214 -0.19 -4.68 -23.70
N LEU A 215 -0.76 -5.49 -24.57
CA LEU A 215 -0.03 -6.29 -25.54
C LEU A 215 0.36 -5.41 -26.72
N GLY A 216 1.58 -5.58 -27.22
CA GLY A 216 2.04 -4.94 -28.46
C GLY A 216 1.74 -5.77 -29.71
N PRO A 217 2.27 -5.35 -30.87
CA PRO A 217 2.02 -6.01 -32.16
C PRO A 217 2.41 -7.48 -32.21
N GLU A 218 3.41 -7.87 -31.42
CA GLU A 218 3.90 -9.25 -31.32
C GLU A 218 3.07 -10.12 -30.35
N GLY A 219 1.98 -9.57 -29.80
CA GLY A 219 1.13 -10.26 -28.82
C GLY A 219 1.75 -10.40 -27.42
N VAL A 220 2.85 -9.70 -27.14
CA VAL A 220 3.55 -9.72 -25.84
C VAL A 220 3.32 -8.43 -25.03
N PRO A 221 3.35 -8.49 -23.68
CA PRO A 221 3.20 -7.29 -22.84
C PRO A 221 4.27 -6.23 -23.11
N VAL A 222 3.84 -5.00 -23.38
CA VAL A 222 4.72 -3.83 -23.58
C VAL A 222 4.61 -2.79 -22.46
N SER A 223 3.47 -2.78 -21.77
CA SER A 223 3.19 -1.97 -20.58
C SER A 223 2.32 -2.78 -19.63
N TRP A 224 2.59 -2.75 -18.33
CA TRP A 224 1.81 -3.53 -17.37
C TRP A 224 1.77 -2.90 -15.99
N VAL A 225 0.82 -3.36 -15.19
CA VAL A 225 0.66 -3.03 -13.79
C VAL A 225 0.23 -4.29 -13.03
N THR A 226 0.66 -4.38 -11.78
CA THR A 226 0.27 -5.47 -10.87
C THR A 226 -0.19 -4.88 -9.54
N MET A 227 -0.69 -5.73 -8.66
CA MET A 227 -1.02 -5.39 -7.29
C MET A 227 -0.36 -6.39 -6.34
N ASP A 228 0.02 -5.92 -5.16
CA ASP A 228 0.48 -6.78 -4.08
C ASP A 228 -0.60 -7.01 -3.02
N PRO A 229 -0.40 -7.95 -2.07
CA PRO A 229 -1.42 -8.28 -1.07
C PRO A 229 -1.81 -7.12 -0.13
N SER A 230 -0.99 -6.06 -0.04
CA SER A 230 -1.33 -4.86 0.72
C SER A 230 -2.24 -3.92 -0.05
N CYS A 231 -2.67 -4.30 -1.26
CA CYS A 231 -3.41 -3.48 -2.22
C CYS A 231 -2.58 -2.32 -2.78
N GLU A 232 -1.25 -2.40 -2.69
CA GLU A 232 -0.38 -1.47 -3.38
C GLU A 232 -0.34 -1.83 -4.87
N VAL A 233 -0.69 -0.87 -5.71
CA VAL A 233 -0.52 -0.97 -7.14
C VAL A 233 0.95 -0.71 -7.43
N GLY A 234 1.59 -1.63 -8.14
CA GLY A 234 3.04 -1.65 -8.18
C GLY A 234 3.60 -2.52 -9.27
N MET A 235 4.94 -2.58 -9.29
CA MET A 235 5.74 -3.28 -10.31
C MET A 235 5.36 -2.85 -11.75
N ALA A 236 4.79 -1.65 -11.87
CA ALA A 236 4.35 -1.10 -13.14
C ALA A 236 5.55 -0.72 -13.99
N TYR A 237 5.50 -1.05 -15.27
CA TYR A 237 6.59 -0.76 -16.18
C TYR A 237 6.09 -0.61 -17.61
N SER A 238 6.84 0.14 -18.41
CA SER A 238 6.68 0.19 -19.86
C SER A 238 8.03 0.00 -20.52
N MET A 239 8.07 -0.95 -21.45
CA MET A 239 9.21 -1.25 -22.29
C MET A 239 9.69 0.03 -22.99
N GLU A 240 11.00 0.22 -23.06
CA GLU A 240 11.59 1.52 -23.43
C GLU A 240 11.10 2.02 -24.79
N LYS A 241 11.05 1.12 -25.77
CA LYS A 241 10.52 1.34 -27.13
C LYS A 241 9.08 1.88 -27.16
N TYR A 242 8.27 1.56 -26.14
CA TYR A 242 6.84 1.88 -26.07
C TYR A 242 6.52 2.95 -25.01
N ARG A 243 7.52 3.58 -24.40
CA ARG A 243 7.29 4.69 -23.46
C ARG A 243 6.74 5.92 -24.19
N ARG A 244 5.97 6.75 -23.48
CA ARG A 244 5.36 7.99 -24.01
C ARG A 244 4.39 7.80 -25.18
N THR A 245 3.87 6.58 -25.38
CA THR A 245 2.85 6.25 -26.39
C THR A 245 1.42 6.25 -25.84
N GLY A 246 1.24 6.56 -24.54
CA GLY A 246 -0.06 6.50 -23.87
C GLY A 246 -0.50 5.11 -23.41
N ASN A 247 0.24 4.04 -23.74
CA ASN A 247 -0.12 2.67 -23.37
C ASN A 247 -0.29 2.44 -21.86
N MET A 248 0.61 2.97 -21.03
CA MET A 248 0.46 2.89 -19.58
C MET A 248 -0.78 3.64 -19.06
N ALA A 249 -1.10 4.80 -19.63
CA ALA A 249 -2.30 5.55 -19.27
C ALA A 249 -3.57 4.73 -19.53
N ARG A 250 -3.64 4.11 -20.72
CA ARG A 250 -4.75 3.22 -21.11
C ARG A 250 -4.88 2.02 -20.18
N VAL A 251 -3.76 1.38 -19.81
CA VAL A 251 -3.75 0.27 -18.84
C VAL A 251 -4.29 0.74 -17.50
N MET A 252 -3.75 1.83 -16.95
CA MET A 252 -4.11 2.34 -15.63
C MET A 252 -5.59 2.77 -15.55
N VAL A 253 -6.12 3.48 -16.55
CA VAL A 253 -7.53 3.92 -16.56
C VAL A 253 -8.47 2.72 -16.52
N ARG A 254 -8.26 1.72 -17.39
CA ARG A 254 -9.09 0.50 -17.41
C ARG A 254 -8.94 -0.31 -16.13
N TYR A 255 -7.71 -0.43 -15.64
CA TYR A 255 -7.39 -1.15 -14.40
C TYR A 255 -8.05 -0.51 -13.17
N MET A 256 -7.95 0.81 -13.02
CA MET A 256 -8.60 1.54 -11.91
C MET A 256 -10.14 1.46 -12.00
N LYS A 257 -10.73 1.54 -13.21
CA LYS A 257 -12.17 1.34 -13.41
C LYS A 257 -12.61 -0.03 -12.91
N TYR A 258 -11.85 -1.09 -13.25
CA TYR A 258 -12.11 -2.45 -12.77
C TYR A 258 -12.01 -2.54 -11.23
N LEU A 259 -10.94 -2.02 -10.63
CA LEU A 259 -10.76 -2.05 -9.18
C LEU A 259 -11.91 -1.36 -8.44
N ARG A 260 -12.36 -0.19 -8.93
CA ARG A 260 -13.52 0.53 -8.39
C ARG A 260 -14.81 -0.28 -8.50
N GLN A 261 -15.10 -0.85 -9.66
CA GLN A 261 -16.29 -1.68 -9.88
C GLN A 261 -16.33 -2.90 -8.97
N LYS A 262 -15.16 -3.44 -8.62
CA LYS A 262 -15.02 -4.58 -7.69
C LYS A 262 -14.90 -4.16 -6.22
N ASN A 263 -14.96 -2.87 -5.90
CA ASN A 263 -14.71 -2.31 -4.57
C ASN A 263 -13.37 -2.79 -3.97
N ILE A 264 -12.36 -2.97 -4.80
CA ILE A 264 -11.01 -3.33 -4.36
C ILE A 264 -10.28 -2.03 -4.01
N PRO A 265 -9.82 -1.84 -2.76
CA PRO A 265 -9.03 -0.69 -2.39
C PRO A 265 -7.70 -0.69 -3.14
N PHE A 266 -7.14 0.48 -3.41
CA PHE A 266 -5.81 0.58 -3.99
C PHE A 266 -5.14 1.90 -3.66
N TYR A 267 -3.81 1.85 -3.52
CA TYR A 267 -2.94 3.01 -3.39
C TYR A 267 -1.64 2.78 -4.17
N LEU A 268 -0.78 3.79 -4.24
CA LEU A 268 0.55 3.71 -4.85
C LEU A 268 1.59 4.22 -3.86
N SER A 269 2.78 3.61 -3.84
CA SER A 269 3.97 4.27 -3.32
C SER A 269 4.93 4.57 -4.47
N VAL A 270 5.38 5.83 -4.57
CA VAL A 270 6.33 6.24 -5.61
C VAL A 270 7.51 6.90 -4.94
N ARG A 271 8.70 6.38 -5.22
CA ARG A 271 9.94 6.96 -4.67
C ARG A 271 10.09 8.41 -5.10
N GLU A 272 10.67 9.23 -4.22
CA GLU A 272 10.86 10.66 -4.45
C GLU A 272 11.65 10.94 -5.72
N GLU A 273 12.67 10.14 -6.04
CA GLU A 273 13.50 10.31 -7.24
C GLU A 273 12.74 10.05 -8.56
N ASN A 274 11.55 9.44 -8.51
CA ASN A 274 10.77 9.09 -9.69
C ASN A 274 9.69 10.14 -10.00
N GLU A 275 10.13 11.38 -10.25
CA GLU A 275 9.26 12.52 -10.54
C GLU A 275 8.32 12.26 -11.73
N TYR A 276 8.80 11.54 -12.75
CA TYR A 276 7.99 11.21 -13.92
C TYR A 276 6.75 10.40 -13.53
N SER A 277 6.92 9.35 -12.72
CA SER A 277 5.80 8.51 -12.32
C SER A 277 4.85 9.26 -11.39
N ARG A 278 5.37 10.13 -10.50
CA ARG A 278 4.55 11.00 -9.65
C ARG A 278 3.64 11.91 -10.48
N ARG A 279 4.21 12.67 -11.43
CA ARG A 279 3.43 13.55 -12.31
C ARG A 279 2.41 12.76 -13.14
N PHE A 280 2.80 11.60 -13.65
CA PHE A 280 1.92 10.74 -14.42
C PHE A 280 0.70 10.26 -13.61
N VAL A 281 0.90 9.76 -12.39
CA VAL A 281 -0.23 9.27 -11.59
C VAL A 281 -1.07 10.40 -11.01
N GLN A 282 -0.51 11.59 -10.78
CA GLN A 282 -1.29 12.78 -10.47
C GLN A 282 -2.27 13.15 -11.60
N GLN A 283 -1.84 13.05 -12.86
CA GLN A 283 -2.72 13.24 -14.02
C GLN A 283 -3.85 12.19 -14.11
N LEU A 284 -3.68 11.03 -13.47
CA LEU A 284 -4.69 9.98 -13.36
C LEU A 284 -5.64 10.17 -12.16
N GLY A 285 -5.53 11.28 -11.44
CA GLY A 285 -6.41 11.61 -10.31
C GLY A 285 -5.94 11.08 -8.96
N PHE A 286 -4.67 10.68 -8.82
CA PHE A 286 -4.06 10.45 -7.52
C PHE A 286 -3.59 11.77 -6.90
N PHE A 287 -3.67 11.88 -5.58
CA PHE A 287 -3.07 12.98 -4.83
C PHE A 287 -2.13 12.44 -3.77
N GLU A 288 -1.14 13.25 -3.42
CA GLU A 288 -0.16 12.91 -2.39
C GLU A 288 -0.83 13.00 -1.02
N ALA A 289 -0.72 11.93 -0.23
CA ALA A 289 -1.16 11.96 1.15
C ALA A 289 -0.25 12.88 1.98
N SER A 290 -0.78 13.43 3.07
CA SER A 290 0.01 14.26 4.00
C SER A 290 1.04 13.45 4.82
N CYS A 291 1.05 12.12 4.69
CA CYS A 291 1.98 11.23 5.33
C CYS A 291 2.83 10.50 4.29
N GLU A 292 4.05 10.17 4.68
CA GLU A 292 4.96 9.37 3.86
C GLU A 292 4.71 7.88 4.06
N TRP A 293 5.08 7.10 3.05
CA TRP A 293 5.19 5.67 3.18
C TRP A 293 6.63 5.33 3.59
N HIS A 294 6.78 4.58 4.68
CA HIS A 294 8.07 4.18 5.22
C HIS A 294 8.23 2.66 5.18
N GLN A 295 9.43 2.23 4.82
CA GLN A 295 9.82 0.83 4.83
C GLN A 295 11.17 0.66 5.52
N TRP A 296 11.21 -0.26 6.49
CA TRP A 296 12.40 -0.68 7.20
C TRP A 296 12.68 -2.15 6.86
N ILE A 297 13.73 -2.39 6.10
CA ILE A 297 14.21 -3.74 5.81
C ILE A 297 15.17 -4.17 6.90
N CYS A 298 14.85 -5.27 7.57
CA CYS A 298 15.58 -5.80 8.71
C CYS A 298 16.40 -7.03 8.29
N TYR A 299 17.70 -6.98 8.59
CA TYR A 299 18.68 -8.02 8.27
C TYR A 299 19.29 -8.57 9.56
N PRO A 300 19.03 -9.83 9.91
CA PRO A 300 19.73 -10.48 11.02
C PRO A 300 21.23 -10.53 10.70
N GLN A 301 22.08 -10.12 11.65
CA GLN A 301 23.54 -10.12 11.44
C GLN A 301 24.11 -11.52 11.11
N ASN A 302 23.43 -12.59 11.54
CA ASN A 302 23.82 -13.98 11.25
C ASN A 302 23.46 -14.45 9.83
N LEU A 303 22.77 -13.61 9.03
CA LEU A 303 22.28 -13.93 7.69
C LEU A 303 22.77 -12.94 6.63
N VAL A 304 23.82 -12.15 6.93
CA VAL A 304 24.44 -11.28 5.94
C VAL A 304 25.15 -12.16 4.91
N PRO A 305 24.77 -12.14 3.62
CA PRO A 305 25.63 -12.67 2.59
C PRO A 305 26.81 -11.72 2.46
N PHE A 306 28.03 -12.25 2.57
CA PHE A 306 29.21 -11.54 2.07
C PHE A 306 29.04 -11.19 0.60
#